data_AF-A0A1I2CB91-F1
#
_entry.id   AF-A0A1I2CB91-F1
#
_cell.length_a   1.000
_cell.length_b   1.000
_cell.length_c   1.000
_cell.angle_alpha   90.00
_cell.angle_beta   90.00
_cell.angle_gamma   90.00
#
_symmetry.space_group_name_H-M   'P 1'
#
loop_
_entity.id
_entity.type
_entity.pdbx_description
1 polymer ?
#
loop_
_entity_poly.entity_id
_entity_poly.type
_entity_poly.pdbx_seq_one_letter_code
_entity_poly.pdbx_strand_id
1 'polypeptide(L)' 'MIWWLILSALTAIPMVRLLPHFGIHKYWAAACLIPFGTLGLLWWMGIKLQELEKL' A
#
# COMPACT_ATOMS: atom_id res chain seq x y z
N MET A 1 -8.35 -16.72 -14.85
CA MET A 1 -8.13 -16.45 -13.40
C MET A 1 -6.74 -15.91 -13.06
N ILE A 2 -5.65 -16.47 -13.60
CA ILE A 2 -4.25 -16.10 -13.24
C ILE A 2 -3.91 -14.61 -13.38
N TRP A 3 -4.52 -13.90 -14.34
CA TRP A 3 -4.31 -12.47 -14.57
C TRP A 3 -4.63 -11.59 -13.35
N TRP A 4 -5.65 -11.94 -12.57
CA TRP A 4 -6.06 -11.18 -11.37
C TRP A 4 -5.02 -11.27 -10.24
N LEU A 5 -4.39 -12.44 -10.08
CA LEU A 5 -3.33 -12.64 -9.09
C LEU A 5 -2.06 -11.89 -9.45
N ILE A 6 -1.72 -11.83 -10.74
CA ILE A 6 -0.57 -11.07 -11.23
C ILE A 6 -0.79 -9.58 -10.99
N LEU A 7 -1.97 -9.04 -11.31
CA LEU A 7 -2.32 -7.64 -11.04
C LEU A 7 -2.28 -7.32 -9.54
N SER A 8 -2.81 -8.20 -8.69
CA SER A 8 -2.77 -8.05 -7.24
C SER A 8 -1.34 -8.08 -6.67
N ALA A 9 -0.47 -8.96 -7.18
CA ALA A 9 0.93 -9.00 -6.79
C ALA A 9 1.66 -7.73 -7.26
N LEU A 10 1.37 -7.26 -8.48
CA LEU A 10 1.93 -6.04 -9.05
C LEU A 10 1.48 -4.77 -8.33
N THR A 11 0.31 -4.74 -7.67
CA THR A 11 -0.11 -3.61 -6.83
C THR A 11 0.43 -3.70 -5.40
N ALA A 12 0.72 -4.90 -4.89
CA ALA A 12 1.40 -5.05 -3.60
C ALA A 12 2.87 -4.55 -3.63
N ILE A 13 3.57 -4.76 -4.75
CA ILE A 13 4.98 -4.32 -4.93
C ILE A 13 5.19 -2.81 -4.75
N PRO A 14 4.45 -1.91 -5.44
CA PRO A 14 4.58 -0.47 -5.23
C PRO A 14 4.13 -0.08 -3.83
N MET A 15 3.17 -0.79 -3.21
CA MET A 15 2.76 -0.55 -1.82
C MET A 15 3.93 -0.74 -0.85
N VAL A 16 4.72 -1.81 -1.02
CA VAL A 16 5.94 -2.08 -0.22
C VAL A 16 6.97 -0.95 -0.35
N ARG A 17 7.06 -0.31 -1.53
CA ARG A 17 7.99 0.78 -1.82
C ARG A 17 7.45 2.17 -1.44
N LEU A 18 6.15 2.40 -1.54
CA LEU A 18 5.48 3.66 -1.17
C LEU A 18 5.41 3.81 0.35
N LEU A 19 5.18 2.73 1.10
CA LEU A 19 5.11 2.76 2.55
C LEU A 19 6.31 3.46 3.22
N PRO A 20 7.58 3.09 2.91
CA PRO A 20 8.73 3.80 3.46
C PRO A 20 8.86 5.24 2.97
N HIS A 21 8.31 5.58 1.80
CA HIS A 21 8.24 6.97 1.31
C HIS A 21 7.33 7.84 2.20
N PHE A 22 6.26 7.27 2.77
CA PHE A 22 5.39 7.96 3.75
C PHE A 22 5.87 7.83 5.21
N GLY A 23 7.07 7.28 5.46
CA GLY A 23 7.59 7.04 6.81
C GLY A 23 6.97 5.84 7.53
N ILE A 24 6.29 4.94 6.81
CA ILE A 24 5.64 3.75 7.36
C ILE A 24 6.58 2.55 7.23
N HIS A 25 6.65 1.74 8.29
CA HIS A 25 7.58 0.61 8.39
C HIS A 25 7.32 -0.46 7.31
N LYS A 26 8.37 -0.96 6.62
CA LYS A 26 8.30 -1.96 5.52
C LYS A 26 7.42 -3.18 5.83
N TYR A 27 7.37 -3.59 7.09
CA TYR A 27 6.61 -4.75 7.55
C TYR A 27 5.09 -4.57 7.46
N TRP A 28 4.58 -3.33 7.39
CA TRP A 28 3.16 -3.09 7.15
C TRP A 28 2.70 -3.57 5.78
N ALA A 29 3.59 -3.70 4.80
CA ALA A 29 3.25 -4.26 3.49
C ALA A 29 2.76 -5.71 3.56
N ALA A 30 3.08 -6.44 4.63
CA ALA A 30 2.52 -7.77 4.89
C ALA A 30 1.00 -7.73 5.12
N ALA A 31 0.42 -6.58 5.51
CA ALA A 31 -1.02 -6.42 5.60
C ALA A 31 -1.70 -6.48 4.21
N CYS A 32 -0.98 -6.24 3.10
CA CYS A 32 -1.51 -6.45 1.74
C CYS A 32 -1.74 -7.92 1.37
N LEU A 33 -1.25 -8.89 2.15
CA LEU A 33 -1.63 -10.32 1.99
C LEU A 33 -3.11 -10.55 2.33
N ILE A 34 -3.71 -9.65 3.11
CA ILE A 34 -5.11 -9.69 3.48
C ILE A 34 -5.82 -8.57 2.71
N PRO A 35 -6.89 -8.85 1.94
CA PRO A 35 -7.57 -7.82 1.14
C PRO A 35 -8.06 -6.63 1.97
N PHE A 36 -8.44 -6.85 3.23
CA PHE A 36 -8.77 -5.78 4.18
C PHE A 36 -7.56 -4.95 4.62
N GLY A 37 -6.38 -5.55 4.76
CA GLY A 37 -5.17 -4.82 5.11
C GLY A 37 -4.70 -3.93 3.96
N THR A 38 -4.91 -4.36 2.71
CA THR A 38 -4.72 -3.52 1.52
C THR A 38 -5.60 -2.27 1.55
N LEU A 39 -6.88 -2.40 1.90
CA LEU A 39 -7.80 -1.26 2.03
C LEU A 39 -7.37 -0.29 3.14
N GLY A 40 -7.00 -0.81 4.31
CA GLY A 40 -6.50 0.01 5.42
C GLY A 40 -5.21 0.75 5.06
N LEU A 41 -4.28 0.09 4.37
CA LEU A 41 -3.05 0.69 3.87
C LEU A 41 -3.29 1.76 2.82
N LEU A 42 -4.21 1.51 1.89
CA LEU A 42 -4.59 2.47 0.87
C LEU A 42 -5.17 3.74 1.51
N TRP A 43 -6.02 3.58 2.53
CA TRP A 43 -6.59 4.68 3.29
C TRP A 43 -5.51 5.49 4.01
N TRP A 44 -4.61 4.79 4.70
CA TRP A 44 -3.52 5.41 5.44
C TRP A 44 -2.56 6.17 4.51
N MET A 45 -2.24 5.60 3.35
CA MET A 45 -1.47 6.26 2.31
C MET A 45 -2.20 7.50 1.76
N GLY A 46 -3.52 7.44 1.58
CA GLY A 46 -4.33 8.60 1.15
C GLY A 46 -4.26 9.77 2.14
N ILE A 47 -4.34 9.50 3.44
CA ILE A 47 -4.17 10.54 4.47
C ILE A 47 -2.76 11.12 4.43
N LYS A 48 -1.72 10.28 4.32
CA LYS A 48 -0.33 10.74 4.26
C LYS A 48 -0.01 11.51 2.99
N LEU A 49 -0.65 11.16 1.87
CA LEU A 49 -0.54 11.91 0.62
C LEU A 49 -1.14 13.32 0.77
N GLN A 50 -2.30 13.45 1.41
CA GLN A 50 -2.89 14.77 1.69
C GLN A 50 -2.06 15.64 2.64
N GLU A 51 -1.32 15.03 3.58
CA GLU A 51 -0.37 15.79 4.41
C GLU A 51 0.81 16.32 3.60
N LEU A 52 1.37 15.51 2.69
CA LEU A 52 2.48 15.94 1.84
C LEU A 52 2.08 16.99 0.80
N GLU A 53 0.85 16.91 0.28
CA GLU A 53 0.34 17.89 -0.70
C GLU A 53 -0.05 19.23 -0.06
N LYS A 54 -0.29 19.26 1.26
CA LYS A 54 -0.58 20.48 2.03
C LYS A 54 0.69 21.23 2.49
N LEU A 55 1.87 20.63 2.29
CA LEU A 55 3.18 21.17 2.64
C LEU A 55 3.77 21.94 1.47
#